data_AF-A0A2G2C864-F1
#
_entry.id   AF-A0A2G2C864-F1
#
_cell.length_a   1.000
_cell.length_b   1.000
_cell.length_c   1.000
_cell.angle_alpha   90.00
_cell.angle_beta   90.00
_cell.angle_gamma   90.00
#
_symmetry.space_group_name_H-M   'P 1'
#
loop_
_entity.id
_entity.type
_entity.pdbx_description
1 polymer ?
#
loop_
_entity_poly.entity_id
_entity_poly.type
_entity_poly.pdbx_seq_one_letter_code
_entity_poly.pdbx_strand_id
1 'polypeptide(L)'
;MMQVIRRLCVIFMITLPEILVAQATQPPADGGPLSVIDWLGERPKPPSKRSRPPLNPAEAPVAKSALPPPVSVNELGQGSPRAIGLVPAKVTGLPQNIWSGSSAAQIAHQLDRLPELHLPAAHTLLFTLLLAEATAPEGDAKQGDALALARVRKLMDAGALDPALSLIEQAGVATSQDHFKLWMDISLLLGTEDRACELLQDKPYLSSDYGVRILCAVRSGDWENAALTLGAIQALQLLPPDDLALLDRFLNPDIYDGAAPLHTPRSISPLSFRLFEAIGEAKSTRNLPPAFAVSDLRDIAGWKAQLDAAERLTRIGALPDNRFLGIFTSREPAASGGVWDRVEALQRF
;
A
#
# COMPACT_ATOMS: atom_id res chain seq x y z
N MET A 1 59.09 2.26 -35.04
CA MET A 1 59.85 2.02 -33.80
C MET A 1 59.24 0.77 -33.13
N MET A 2 59.71 -0.40 -33.58
CA MET A 2 60.49 -1.38 -32.79
C MET A 2 59.58 -2.21 -31.84
N GLN A 3 59.15 -3.43 -32.21
CA GLN A 3 59.85 -4.73 -32.29
C GLN A 3 59.64 -5.58 -31.01
N VAL A 4 58.81 -6.65 -31.06
CA VAL A 4 59.12 -8.12 -31.15
C VAL A 4 59.39 -8.74 -29.73
N ILE A 5 58.87 -9.92 -29.28
CA ILE A 5 59.47 -11.29 -29.45
C ILE A 5 58.76 -12.39 -28.60
N ARG A 6 58.36 -13.47 -29.32
CA ARG A 6 58.46 -14.95 -29.10
C ARG A 6 57.77 -15.65 -27.91
N ARG A 7 56.90 -16.65 -28.18
CA ARG A 7 57.09 -18.07 -28.62
C ARG A 7 57.70 -18.98 -27.53
N LEU A 8 57.02 -20.10 -27.22
CA LEU A 8 57.59 -21.45 -27.40
C LEU A 8 56.55 -22.56 -27.24
N CYS A 9 56.63 -23.50 -28.17
CA CYS A 9 55.89 -24.75 -28.32
C CYS A 9 56.94 -25.85 -28.25
N VAL A 10 56.80 -26.89 -27.43
CA VAL A 10 57.63 -28.10 -27.50
C VAL A 10 56.81 -29.34 -27.13
N ILE A 11 56.88 -30.30 -28.04
CA ILE A 11 56.36 -31.67 -28.07
C ILE A 11 57.36 -32.61 -27.39
N PHE A 12 56.91 -33.65 -26.69
CA PHE A 12 57.71 -34.89 -26.57
C PHE A 12 56.82 -36.15 -26.46
N MET A 13 57.16 -37.14 -27.29
CA MET A 13 56.57 -38.49 -27.43
C MET A 13 57.14 -39.49 -26.40
N ILE A 14 56.63 -40.75 -26.47
CA ILE A 14 57.20 -42.05 -26.00
C ILE A 14 56.49 -42.53 -24.70
N THR A 15 55.89 -43.72 -24.52
CA THR A 15 56.01 -45.09 -25.08
C THR A 15 54.75 -45.93 -24.77
N LEU A 16 54.43 -46.93 -25.61
CA LEU A 16 53.50 -48.06 -25.34
C LEU A 16 54.15 -49.12 -24.41
N PRO A 17 53.34 -49.92 -23.67
CA PRO A 17 53.07 -51.29 -24.15
C PRO A 17 51.63 -51.81 -23.95
N GLU A 18 51.16 -52.44 -25.01
CA GLU A 18 50.39 -53.68 -25.21
C GLU A 18 49.65 -54.45 -24.06
N ILE A 19 48.50 -55.05 -24.48
CA ILE A 19 47.84 -56.31 -24.03
C ILE A 19 46.58 -56.18 -23.14
N LEU A 20 45.38 -56.30 -23.72
CA LEU A 20 44.62 -57.56 -23.94
C LEU A 20 43.15 -57.24 -24.25
N VAL A 21 42.67 -57.75 -25.38
CA VAL A 21 41.27 -57.69 -25.80
C VAL A 21 40.46 -58.73 -25.01
N ALA A 22 39.41 -58.29 -24.33
CA ALA A 22 38.29 -59.14 -23.94
C ALA A 22 37.03 -58.58 -24.61
N GLN A 23 36.56 -59.25 -25.65
CA GLN A 23 35.26 -58.98 -26.26
C GLN A 23 34.17 -59.44 -25.29
N ALA A 24 33.44 -58.47 -24.72
CA ALA A 24 32.13 -58.73 -24.13
C ALA A 24 31.07 -58.42 -25.18
N THR A 25 30.42 -59.48 -25.66
CA THR A 25 29.21 -59.49 -26.49
C THR A 25 28.14 -58.57 -25.89
N GLN A 26 27.75 -57.50 -26.60
CA GLN A 26 26.56 -56.72 -26.28
C GLN A 26 25.30 -57.52 -26.70
N PRO A 27 24.28 -57.65 -25.83
CA PRO A 27 22.98 -58.14 -26.24
C PRO A 27 22.27 -57.12 -27.17
N PRO A 28 21.33 -57.56 -28.01
CA PRO A 28 20.66 -56.69 -28.97
C PRO A 28 19.88 -55.57 -28.28
N ALA A 29 19.98 -54.37 -28.86
CA ALA A 29 19.21 -53.20 -28.47
C ALA A 29 17.72 -53.44 -28.70
N ASP A 30 16.95 -53.42 -27.62
CA ASP A 30 15.49 -53.42 -27.68
C ASP A 30 15.02 -52.04 -28.15
N GLY A 31 14.31 -52.01 -29.28
CA GLY A 31 13.95 -50.81 -30.04
C GLY A 31 12.86 -49.95 -29.40
N GLY A 32 13.10 -49.43 -28.21
CA GLY A 32 12.29 -48.36 -27.60
C GLY A 32 12.75 -46.97 -28.07
N PRO A 33 11.84 -45.98 -28.21
CA PRO A 33 12.24 -44.60 -28.52
C PRO A 33 13.20 -44.09 -27.44
N LEU A 34 14.34 -43.53 -27.86
CA LEU A 34 15.34 -42.95 -26.97
C LEU A 34 14.75 -41.74 -26.25
N SER A 35 14.17 -41.96 -25.06
CA SER A 35 13.79 -40.89 -24.15
C SER A 35 15.07 -40.32 -23.54
N VAL A 36 15.34 -39.04 -23.78
CA VAL A 36 16.51 -38.30 -23.24
C VAL A 36 16.39 -38.06 -21.73
N ILE A 37 15.25 -38.43 -21.14
CA ILE A 37 14.93 -38.20 -19.75
C ILE A 37 14.43 -39.52 -19.15
N ASP A 38 15.23 -40.11 -18.27
CA ASP A 38 15.00 -41.45 -17.69
C ASP A 38 13.63 -41.58 -16.99
N TRP A 39 13.15 -40.52 -16.32
CA TRP A 39 11.91 -40.59 -15.54
C TRP A 39 10.63 -40.53 -16.38
N LEU A 40 10.70 -40.18 -17.66
CA LEU A 40 9.53 -40.04 -18.55
C LEU A 40 9.10 -41.36 -19.21
N GLY A 41 9.98 -42.35 -19.25
CA GLY A 41 9.67 -43.70 -19.76
C GLY A 41 9.13 -44.65 -18.69
N GLU A 42 9.28 -44.30 -17.42
CA GLU A 42 8.92 -45.17 -16.31
C GLU A 42 7.42 -45.11 -16.03
N ARG A 43 6.70 -46.14 -16.50
CA ARG A 43 5.32 -46.37 -16.08
C ARG A 43 5.32 -46.59 -14.56
N PRO A 44 4.61 -45.77 -13.77
CA PRO A 44 4.58 -45.95 -12.33
C PRO A 44 4.07 -47.35 -12.00
N LYS A 45 4.88 -48.12 -11.26
CA LYS A 45 4.49 -49.46 -10.78
C LYS A 45 3.19 -49.32 -9.98
N PRO A 46 2.17 -50.14 -10.25
CA PRO A 46 0.97 -50.12 -9.43
C PRO A 46 1.36 -50.39 -7.97
N PRO A 47 0.80 -49.64 -7.01
CA PRO A 47 1.17 -49.80 -5.62
C PRO A 47 0.95 -51.26 -5.21
N SER A 48 1.97 -51.88 -4.62
CA SER A 48 1.82 -53.20 -3.99
C SER A 48 0.65 -53.11 -3.02
N LYS A 49 -0.32 -54.03 -3.11
CA LYS A 49 -1.46 -54.11 -2.19
C LYS A 49 -0.93 -54.18 -0.75
N ARG A 50 -0.84 -53.03 -0.09
CA ARG A 50 -0.55 -52.97 1.34
C ARG A 50 -1.77 -53.60 2.02
N SER A 51 -1.53 -54.63 2.81
CA SER A 51 -2.54 -55.19 3.70
C SER A 51 -3.12 -54.04 4.52
N ARG A 52 -4.44 -53.85 4.41
CA ARG A 52 -5.17 -52.83 5.14
C ARG A 52 -4.99 -53.13 6.64
N PRO A 53 -4.54 -52.17 7.47
CA PRO A 53 -4.53 -52.37 8.92
C PRO A 53 -5.93 -52.77 9.37
N PRO A 54 -6.07 -53.66 10.36
CA PRO A 54 -7.39 -53.99 10.90
C PRO A 54 -8.05 -52.69 11.37
N LEU A 55 -9.28 -52.44 10.91
CA LEU A 55 -10.06 -51.29 11.37
C LEU A 55 -10.20 -51.41 12.88
N ASN A 56 -9.78 -50.39 13.61
CA ASN A 56 -10.09 -50.26 15.01
C ASN A 56 -11.51 -49.68 15.10
N PRO A 57 -12.54 -50.44 15.51
CA PRO A 57 -13.94 -49.99 15.49
C PRO A 57 -14.23 -48.87 16.51
N ALA A 58 -13.26 -48.48 17.34
CA ALA A 58 -13.38 -47.45 18.36
C ALA A 58 -12.91 -46.05 17.92
N GLU A 59 -12.43 -45.87 16.69
CA GLU A 59 -12.04 -44.55 16.19
C GLU A 59 -13.26 -43.80 15.65
N ALA A 60 -13.51 -42.60 16.19
CA ALA A 60 -14.59 -41.74 15.70
C ALA A 60 -14.33 -41.34 14.24
N PRO A 61 -15.37 -41.28 13.38
CA PRO A 61 -15.19 -40.94 11.97
C PRO A 61 -14.57 -39.55 11.82
N VAL A 62 -13.34 -39.49 11.29
CA VAL A 62 -12.59 -38.25 11.03
C VAL A 62 -13.11 -37.47 9.82
N ALA A 63 -13.91 -38.10 8.97
CA ALA A 63 -14.52 -37.47 7.80
C ALA A 63 -16.04 -37.68 7.80
N LYS A 64 -16.79 -36.58 7.63
CA LYS A 64 -18.26 -36.61 7.52
C LYS A 64 -18.75 -36.95 6.11
N SER A 65 -17.88 -36.87 5.10
CA SER A 65 -18.21 -37.12 3.69
C SER A 65 -16.95 -37.45 2.88
N ALA A 66 -17.10 -38.27 1.85
CA ALA A 66 -16.09 -38.54 0.82
C ALA A 66 -16.34 -37.75 -0.48
N LEU A 67 -17.33 -36.85 -0.50
CA LEU A 67 -17.61 -35.99 -1.64
C LEU A 67 -16.51 -34.93 -1.78
N PRO A 68 -16.03 -34.66 -3.01
CA PRO A 68 -15.14 -33.54 -3.24
C PRO A 68 -15.84 -32.23 -2.83
N PRO A 69 -15.11 -31.26 -2.26
CA PRO A 69 -15.68 -29.94 -2.00
C PRO A 69 -16.22 -29.33 -3.29
N PRO A 70 -17.28 -28.51 -3.22
CA PRO A 70 -17.82 -27.86 -4.41
C PRO A 70 -16.73 -27.01 -5.08
N VAL A 71 -16.51 -27.24 -6.37
CA VAL A 71 -15.56 -26.49 -7.19
C VAL A 71 -16.32 -25.32 -7.82
N SER A 72 -16.01 -24.09 -7.41
CA SER A 72 -16.51 -22.87 -8.06
C SER A 72 -15.58 -22.49 -9.20
N VAL A 73 -16.13 -22.24 -10.39
CA VAL A 73 -15.40 -21.73 -11.54
C VAL A 73 -15.79 -20.27 -11.73
N ASN A 74 -14.81 -19.37 -11.64
CA ASN A 74 -14.99 -17.95 -11.97
C ASN A 74 -14.37 -17.66 -13.34
N GLU A 75 -14.94 -16.68 -14.05
CA GLU A 75 -14.36 -16.19 -15.30
C GLU A 75 -12.95 -15.66 -15.07
N LEU A 76 -12.04 -16.01 -15.99
CA LEU A 76 -10.67 -15.53 -15.97
C LEU A 76 -10.68 -14.00 -16.15
N GLY A 77 -10.32 -13.26 -15.10
CA GLY A 77 -10.29 -11.79 -15.09
C GLY A 77 -11.13 -11.13 -13.99
N GLN A 78 -12.03 -11.85 -13.32
CA GLN A 78 -12.83 -11.27 -12.21
C GLN A 78 -12.12 -11.28 -10.85
N GLY A 79 -10.92 -11.88 -10.76
CA GLY A 79 -10.18 -12.06 -9.51
C GLY A 79 -10.92 -12.98 -8.53
N SER A 80 -10.20 -13.57 -7.58
CA SER A 80 -10.84 -14.30 -6.49
C SER A 80 -11.31 -13.33 -5.39
N PRO A 81 -12.44 -13.59 -4.72
CA PRO A 81 -12.80 -12.88 -3.50
C PRO A 81 -11.62 -12.83 -2.54
N ARG A 82 -11.25 -11.64 -2.09
CA ARG A 82 -10.19 -11.42 -1.11
C ARG A 82 -10.79 -10.85 0.17
N ALA A 83 -10.36 -11.38 1.31
CA ALA A 83 -10.60 -10.74 2.59
C ALA A 83 -9.61 -9.59 2.76
N ILE A 84 -10.11 -8.37 2.92
CA ILE A 84 -9.31 -7.15 3.07
C ILE A 84 -9.60 -6.57 4.46
N GLY A 85 -8.54 -6.26 5.21
CA GLY A 85 -8.62 -5.68 6.55
C GLY A 85 -7.38 -6.00 7.38
N LEU A 86 -7.10 -5.13 8.34
CA LEU A 86 -5.88 -5.16 9.15
C LEU A 86 -6.01 -6.03 10.41
N VAL A 87 -7.24 -6.27 10.87
CA VAL A 87 -7.50 -6.93 12.15
C VAL A 87 -8.37 -8.18 11.94
N PRO A 88 -7.88 -9.38 12.29
CA PRO A 88 -8.60 -10.63 12.03
C PRO A 88 -9.82 -10.80 12.96
N ALA A 89 -10.76 -11.63 12.52
CA ALA A 89 -12.01 -11.94 13.24
C ALA A 89 -11.81 -12.38 14.71
N LYS A 90 -10.70 -13.07 15.01
CA LYS A 90 -10.37 -13.50 16.38
C LYS A 90 -10.14 -12.34 17.34
N VAL A 91 -9.69 -11.19 16.83
CA VAL A 91 -9.42 -9.99 17.63
C VAL A 91 -10.62 -9.06 17.65
N THR A 92 -11.29 -8.86 16.50
CA THR A 92 -12.46 -7.96 16.41
C THR A 92 -13.75 -8.59 16.94
N GLY A 93 -13.85 -9.92 16.97
CA GLY A 93 -15.10 -10.64 17.22
C GLY A 93 -16.10 -10.59 16.05
N LEU A 94 -15.74 -9.94 14.94
CA LEU A 94 -16.60 -9.78 13.76
C LEU A 94 -16.30 -10.89 12.75
N PRO A 95 -17.31 -11.60 12.22
CA PRO A 95 -17.08 -12.66 11.23
C PRO A 95 -16.69 -12.06 9.88
N GLN A 96 -15.92 -12.79 9.07
CA GLN A 96 -15.44 -12.31 7.75
C GLN A 96 -16.58 -11.96 6.79
N ASN A 97 -17.75 -12.57 6.96
CA ASN A 97 -18.96 -12.32 6.17
C ASN A 97 -19.89 -11.25 6.80
N ILE A 98 -19.37 -10.37 7.67
CA ILE A 98 -20.17 -9.33 8.34
C ILE A 98 -21.01 -8.47 7.37
N TRP A 99 -20.56 -8.30 6.14
CA TRP A 99 -21.23 -7.51 5.11
C TRP A 99 -22.29 -8.31 4.31
N SER A 100 -22.48 -9.60 4.62
CA SER A 100 -23.44 -10.45 3.92
C SER A 100 -24.88 -9.90 4.01
N GLY A 101 -25.61 -9.97 2.90
CA GLY A 101 -26.98 -9.47 2.80
C GLY A 101 -27.10 -7.97 2.45
N SER A 102 -25.99 -7.27 2.23
CA SER A 102 -25.95 -5.91 1.65
C SER A 102 -25.18 -5.90 0.33
N SER A 103 -25.23 -4.81 -0.44
CA SER A 103 -24.29 -4.60 -1.56
C SER A 103 -23.12 -3.70 -1.15
N ALA A 104 -21.97 -3.81 -1.83
CA ALA A 104 -20.82 -2.94 -1.53
C ALA A 104 -21.17 -1.45 -1.75
N ALA A 105 -22.01 -1.15 -2.74
CA ALA A 105 -22.52 0.20 -3.00
C ALA A 105 -23.38 0.74 -1.85
N GLN A 106 -24.26 -0.09 -1.27
CA GLN A 106 -25.07 0.31 -0.11
C GLN A 106 -24.20 0.59 1.11
N ILE A 107 -23.22 -0.27 1.38
CA ILE A 107 -22.28 -0.10 2.48
C ILE A 107 -21.47 1.17 2.28
N ALA A 108 -20.92 1.38 1.08
CA ALA A 108 -20.16 2.58 0.75
C ALA A 108 -20.98 3.85 0.95
N HIS A 109 -22.23 3.86 0.49
CA HIS A 109 -23.16 4.98 0.67
C HIS A 109 -23.50 5.22 2.16
N GLN A 110 -23.66 4.17 2.97
CA GLN A 110 -23.90 4.31 4.40
C GLN A 110 -22.68 4.86 5.15
N LEU A 111 -21.48 4.41 4.80
CA LEU A 111 -20.23 4.90 5.39
C LEU A 111 -20.01 6.39 5.07
N ASP A 112 -20.25 6.79 3.82
CA ASP A 112 -20.13 8.16 3.33
C ASP A 112 -21.09 9.11 4.09
N ARG A 113 -22.33 8.68 4.31
CA ARG A 113 -23.36 9.48 4.99
C ARG A 113 -23.35 9.37 6.52
N LEU A 114 -22.48 8.55 7.09
CA LEU A 114 -22.40 8.38 8.53
C LEU A 114 -21.97 9.72 9.15
N PRO A 115 -22.79 10.32 10.05
CA PRO A 115 -22.45 11.60 10.67
C PRO A 115 -21.19 11.48 11.51
N GLU A 116 -20.63 12.64 11.89
CA GLU A 116 -19.58 12.69 12.90
C GLU A 116 -20.11 12.05 14.19
N LEU A 117 -19.41 11.01 14.64
CA LEU A 117 -19.71 10.37 15.90
C LEU A 117 -19.09 11.23 17.02
N HIS A 118 -19.69 11.23 18.21
CA HIS A 118 -19.17 11.98 19.36
C HIS A 118 -18.91 11.09 20.59
N LEU A 119 -19.37 9.84 20.54
CA LEU A 119 -19.23 8.89 21.64
C LEU A 119 -17.98 8.03 21.42
N PRO A 120 -17.03 7.97 22.38
CA PRO A 120 -15.82 7.15 22.24
C PRO A 120 -16.10 5.67 21.92
N ALA A 121 -17.16 5.10 22.52
CA ALA A 121 -17.59 3.73 22.23
C ALA A 121 -18.05 3.56 20.77
N ALA A 122 -18.71 4.57 20.19
CA ALA A 122 -19.14 4.54 18.80
C ALA A 122 -17.95 4.64 17.84
N HIS A 123 -16.94 5.45 18.16
CA HIS A 123 -15.69 5.52 17.39
C HIS A 123 -14.92 4.21 17.44
N THR A 124 -14.82 3.61 18.62
CA THR A 124 -14.16 2.32 18.83
C THR A 124 -14.83 1.24 17.98
N LEU A 125 -16.16 1.19 17.98
CA LEU A 125 -16.91 0.26 17.15
C LEU A 125 -16.72 0.55 15.65
N LEU A 126 -16.75 1.83 15.25
CA LEU A 126 -16.53 2.22 13.86
C LEU A 126 -15.14 1.79 13.38
N PHE A 127 -14.08 2.07 14.12
CA PHE A 127 -12.73 1.63 13.73
C PHE A 127 -12.59 0.11 13.76
N THR A 128 -13.19 -0.57 14.73
CA THR A 128 -13.23 -2.04 14.74
C THR A 128 -13.88 -2.58 13.45
N LEU A 129 -15.00 -1.99 13.02
CA LEU A 129 -15.71 -2.34 11.79
C LEU A 129 -14.88 -2.00 10.54
N LEU A 130 -14.29 -0.80 10.48
CA LEU A 130 -13.53 -0.31 9.34
C LEU A 130 -12.18 -1.01 9.17
N LEU A 131 -11.64 -1.66 10.20
CA LEU A 131 -10.34 -2.35 10.15
C LEU A 131 -10.47 -3.87 10.15
N ALA A 132 -11.66 -4.41 10.43
CA ALA A 132 -11.90 -5.85 10.42
C ALA A 132 -11.58 -6.49 9.05
N GLU A 133 -10.89 -7.62 9.06
CA GLU A 133 -10.73 -8.48 7.90
C GLU A 133 -12.11 -9.02 7.47
N ALA A 134 -12.54 -8.63 6.27
CA ALA A 134 -13.84 -9.02 5.75
C ALA A 134 -13.82 -9.21 4.23
N THR A 135 -14.66 -10.11 3.74
CA THR A 135 -14.93 -10.28 2.31
C THR A 135 -16.04 -9.33 1.89
N ALA A 136 -15.96 -8.77 0.68
CA ALA A 136 -17.07 -8.00 0.13
C ALA A 136 -18.32 -8.87 -0.11
N PRO A 137 -19.53 -8.27 -0.11
CA PRO A 137 -20.72 -8.98 -0.51
C PRO A 137 -20.59 -9.53 -1.93
N GLU A 138 -21.25 -10.66 -2.21
CA GLU A 138 -21.26 -11.35 -3.51
C GLU A 138 -19.89 -11.93 -3.96
N GLY A 139 -18.79 -11.52 -3.32
CA GLY A 139 -17.51 -12.23 -3.38
C GLY A 139 -16.72 -12.07 -4.69
N ASP A 140 -16.86 -10.97 -5.42
CA ASP A 140 -15.93 -10.66 -6.53
C ASP A 140 -14.86 -9.63 -6.09
N ALA A 141 -13.76 -9.54 -6.86
CA ALA A 141 -12.66 -8.64 -6.53
C ALA A 141 -13.05 -7.14 -6.63
N LYS A 142 -13.94 -6.77 -7.57
CA LYS A 142 -14.38 -5.38 -7.77
C LYS A 142 -15.23 -4.88 -6.59
N GLN A 143 -16.09 -5.73 -6.02
CA GLN A 143 -16.81 -5.40 -4.79
C GLN A 143 -15.84 -5.29 -3.60
N GLY A 144 -14.81 -6.15 -3.57
CA GLY A 144 -13.69 -6.09 -2.62
C GLY A 144 -13.02 -4.71 -2.62
N ASP A 145 -12.60 -4.30 -3.80
CA ASP A 145 -11.99 -3.01 -4.10
C ASP A 145 -12.89 -1.83 -3.72
N ALA A 146 -14.16 -1.85 -4.15
CA ALA A 146 -15.11 -0.78 -3.85
C ALA A 146 -15.33 -0.62 -2.34
N LEU A 147 -15.46 -1.73 -1.61
CA LEU A 147 -15.61 -1.74 -0.16
C LEU A 147 -14.34 -1.25 0.54
N ALA A 148 -13.15 -1.68 0.09
CA ALA A 148 -11.88 -1.21 0.63
C ALA A 148 -11.72 0.30 0.46
N LEU A 149 -11.97 0.84 -0.74
CA LEU A 149 -11.92 2.28 -1.02
C LEU A 149 -12.89 3.07 -0.14
N ALA A 150 -14.11 2.56 0.09
CA ALA A 150 -15.09 3.21 0.96
C ALA A 150 -14.62 3.26 2.43
N ARG A 151 -14.03 2.16 2.93
CA ARG A 151 -13.49 2.08 4.27
C ARG A 151 -12.28 3.01 4.44
N VAL A 152 -11.37 3.05 3.47
CA VAL A 152 -10.21 3.97 3.45
C VAL A 152 -10.67 5.43 3.49
N ARG A 153 -11.62 5.83 2.64
CA ARG A 153 -12.18 7.19 2.67
C ARG A 153 -12.75 7.53 4.06
N LYS A 154 -13.52 6.61 4.65
CA LYS A 154 -14.09 6.85 5.98
C LYS A 154 -13.04 6.99 7.07
N LEU A 155 -11.94 6.22 6.98
CA LEU A 155 -10.79 6.36 7.89
C LEU A 155 -10.11 7.72 7.71
N MET A 156 -9.95 8.19 6.46
CA MET A 156 -9.41 9.52 6.18
C MET A 156 -10.29 10.63 6.76
N ASP A 157 -11.60 10.56 6.55
CA ASP A 157 -12.57 11.54 7.10
C ASP A 157 -12.52 11.58 8.63
N ALA A 158 -12.34 10.42 9.25
CA ALA A 158 -12.17 10.27 10.69
C ALA A 158 -10.77 10.68 11.21
N GLY A 159 -9.85 11.11 10.34
CA GLY A 159 -8.49 11.52 10.71
C GLY A 159 -7.52 10.37 11.00
N ALA A 160 -7.92 9.12 10.73
CA ALA A 160 -7.13 7.92 11.00
C ALA A 160 -6.26 7.54 9.79
N LEU A 161 -5.27 8.38 9.47
CA LEU A 161 -4.46 8.21 8.25
C LEU A 161 -3.52 7.00 8.28
N ASP A 162 -2.89 6.67 9.41
CA ASP A 162 -2.00 5.51 9.52
C ASP A 162 -2.72 4.17 9.19
N PRO A 163 -3.90 3.87 9.79
CA PRO A 163 -4.64 2.68 9.38
C PRO A 163 -5.25 2.80 7.98
N ALA A 164 -5.59 4.01 7.51
CA ALA A 164 -6.02 4.21 6.12
C ALA A 164 -4.92 3.84 5.12
N LEU A 165 -3.68 4.28 5.38
CA LEU A 165 -2.49 3.95 4.59
C LEU A 165 -2.27 2.43 4.55
N SER A 166 -2.30 1.79 5.72
CA SER A 166 -2.11 0.35 5.82
C SER A 166 -3.21 -0.43 5.08
N LEU A 167 -4.46 0.02 5.17
CA LEU A 167 -5.59 -0.64 4.52
C LEU A 167 -5.54 -0.49 3.00
N ILE A 168 -5.19 0.69 2.48
CA ILE A 168 -5.06 0.89 1.02
C ILE A 168 -3.86 0.12 0.44
N GLU A 169 -2.76 0.02 1.19
CA GLU A 169 -1.61 -0.81 0.81
C GLU A 169 -2.00 -2.30 0.74
N GLN A 170 -2.78 -2.79 1.70
CA GLN A 170 -3.29 -4.16 1.67
C GLN A 170 -4.25 -4.41 0.50
N ALA A 171 -5.14 -3.45 0.21
CA ALA A 171 -6.10 -3.52 -0.91
C ALA A 171 -5.40 -3.52 -2.27
N GLY A 172 -4.24 -2.89 -2.38
CA GLY A 172 -3.41 -2.85 -3.57
C GLY A 172 -3.43 -1.47 -4.23
N VAL A 173 -2.33 -0.73 -4.09
CA VAL A 173 -2.23 0.67 -4.51
C VAL A 173 -2.21 0.85 -6.04
N ALA A 174 -1.82 -0.18 -6.79
CA ALA A 174 -1.73 -0.16 -8.25
C ALA A 174 -2.92 -0.84 -8.94
N THR A 175 -3.96 -1.22 -8.17
CA THR A 175 -5.12 -1.96 -8.69
C THR A 175 -5.97 -1.09 -9.62
N SER A 176 -6.14 0.19 -9.29
CA SER A 176 -6.84 1.17 -10.12
C SER A 176 -6.35 2.59 -9.86
N GLN A 177 -6.76 3.55 -10.69
CA GLN A 177 -6.50 4.97 -10.46
C GLN A 177 -7.10 5.46 -9.14
N ASP A 178 -8.27 4.94 -8.73
CA ASP A 178 -8.88 5.31 -7.45
C ASP A 178 -8.06 4.84 -6.25
N HIS A 179 -7.46 3.65 -6.32
CA HIS A 179 -6.56 3.15 -5.28
C HIS A 179 -5.31 4.00 -5.17
N PHE A 180 -4.68 4.29 -6.32
CA PHE A 180 -3.51 5.14 -6.37
C PHE A 180 -3.83 6.54 -5.85
N LYS A 181 -4.97 7.12 -6.25
CA LYS A 181 -5.39 8.44 -5.82
C LYS A 181 -5.53 8.52 -4.30
N LEU A 182 -6.26 7.60 -3.65
CA LEU A 182 -6.39 7.62 -2.19
C LEU A 182 -5.04 7.41 -1.51
N TRP A 183 -4.21 6.49 -2.03
CA TRP A 183 -2.88 6.26 -1.48
C TRP A 183 -1.99 7.51 -1.60
N MET A 184 -2.03 8.20 -2.75
CA MET A 184 -1.32 9.46 -2.97
C MET A 184 -1.83 10.55 -2.02
N ASP A 185 -3.14 10.74 -1.91
CA ASP A 185 -3.75 11.74 -1.02
C ASP A 185 -3.35 11.51 0.45
N ILE A 186 -3.37 10.25 0.92
CA ILE A 186 -2.90 9.90 2.27
C ILE A 186 -1.40 10.18 2.41
N SER A 187 -0.60 9.79 1.42
CA SER A 187 0.85 9.96 1.44
C SER A 187 1.25 11.44 1.47
N LEU A 188 0.53 12.31 0.75
CA LEU A 188 0.74 13.77 0.76
C LEU A 188 0.50 14.36 2.15
N LEU A 189 -0.56 13.93 2.85
CA LEU A 189 -0.85 14.41 4.20
C LEU A 189 0.14 13.89 5.24
N LEU A 190 0.66 12.67 5.05
CA LEU A 190 1.69 12.07 5.89
C LEU A 190 3.11 12.57 5.55
N GLY A 191 3.32 13.23 4.41
CA GLY A 191 4.64 13.61 3.92
C GLY A 191 5.50 12.42 3.49
N THR A 192 4.87 11.34 3.01
CA THR A 192 5.51 10.10 2.56
C THR A 192 5.26 9.82 1.07
N GLU A 193 5.02 10.86 0.28
CA GLU A 193 4.65 10.81 -1.14
C GLU A 193 5.72 10.19 -2.06
N ASP A 194 6.97 10.10 -1.62
CA ASP A 194 8.09 9.61 -2.44
C ASP A 194 7.82 8.24 -3.05
N ARG A 195 7.32 7.28 -2.25
CA ARG A 195 6.95 5.93 -2.73
C ARG A 195 5.83 5.97 -3.77
N ALA A 196 4.89 6.89 -3.62
CA ALA A 196 3.79 7.05 -4.56
C ALA A 196 4.25 7.69 -5.86
N CYS A 197 5.18 8.64 -5.79
CA CYS A 197 5.80 9.23 -6.96
C CYS A 197 6.69 8.25 -7.73
N GLU A 198 7.47 7.42 -7.05
CA GLU A 198 8.24 6.32 -7.67
C GLU A 198 7.31 5.37 -8.44
N LEU A 199 6.22 4.92 -7.81
CA LEU A 199 5.26 4.05 -8.48
C LEU A 199 4.60 4.73 -9.69
N LEU A 200 4.28 6.02 -9.61
CA LEU A 200 3.67 6.76 -10.72
C LEU A 200 4.63 6.91 -11.90
N GLN A 201 5.93 7.00 -11.66
CA GLN A 201 6.94 7.05 -12.73
C GLN A 201 7.02 5.73 -13.48
N ASP A 202 7.01 4.61 -12.74
CA ASP A 202 6.97 3.28 -13.33
C ASP A 202 5.64 3.00 -14.03
N LYS A 203 4.53 3.56 -13.53
CA LYS A 203 3.17 3.33 -14.02
C LYS A 203 2.40 4.64 -14.22
N PRO A 204 2.72 5.44 -15.26
CA PRO A 204 2.11 6.76 -15.48
C PRO A 204 0.59 6.76 -15.68
N TYR A 205 0.02 5.61 -16.03
CA TYR A 205 -1.43 5.44 -16.20
C TYR A 205 -2.21 5.44 -14.88
N LEU A 206 -1.54 5.39 -13.72
CA LEU A 206 -2.19 5.38 -12.40
C LEU A 206 -2.77 6.74 -11.98
N SER A 207 -2.36 7.83 -12.62
CA SER A 207 -2.95 9.15 -12.37
C SER A 207 -3.03 9.96 -13.65
N SER A 208 -4.16 10.63 -13.87
CA SER A 208 -4.34 11.68 -14.88
C SER A 208 -4.29 13.09 -14.29
N ASP A 209 -4.04 13.23 -12.98
CA ASP A 209 -3.95 14.52 -12.30
C ASP A 209 -2.62 15.20 -12.66
N TYR A 210 -2.69 16.34 -13.35
CA TYR A 210 -1.51 17.08 -13.79
C TYR A 210 -0.68 17.61 -12.62
N GLY A 211 -1.32 18.04 -11.53
CA GLY A 211 -0.60 18.57 -10.38
C GLY A 211 0.18 17.45 -9.66
N VAL A 212 -0.40 16.26 -9.51
CA VAL A 212 0.32 15.09 -8.99
C VAL A 212 1.49 14.70 -9.90
N ARG A 213 1.29 14.72 -11.23
CA ARG A 213 2.36 14.42 -12.20
C ARG A 213 3.51 15.42 -12.12
N ILE A 214 3.20 16.72 -12.02
CA ILE A 214 4.20 17.79 -11.87
C ILE A 214 4.95 17.63 -10.54
N LEU A 215 4.23 17.45 -9.43
CA LEU A 215 4.85 17.19 -8.12
C LEU A 215 5.81 16.00 -8.20
N CYS A 216 5.37 14.88 -8.76
CA CYS A 216 6.19 13.68 -8.82
C CYS A 216 7.37 13.79 -9.81
N ALA A 217 7.23 14.52 -10.91
CA ALA A 217 8.36 14.82 -11.81
C ALA A 217 9.42 15.66 -11.07
N VAL A 218 9.01 16.65 -10.29
CA VAL A 218 9.92 17.42 -9.43
C VAL A 218 10.58 16.54 -8.37
N ARG A 219 9.83 15.63 -7.72
CA ARG A 219 10.39 14.72 -6.70
C ARG A 219 11.49 13.80 -7.23
N SER A 220 11.46 13.39 -8.50
CA SER A 220 12.57 12.64 -9.13
C SER A 220 13.64 13.52 -9.78
N GLY A 221 13.52 14.85 -9.71
CA GLY A 221 14.45 15.76 -10.37
C GLY A 221 14.24 15.90 -11.88
N ASP A 222 13.11 15.47 -12.42
CA ASP A 222 12.71 15.68 -13.83
C ASP A 222 12.03 17.05 -14.00
N TRP A 223 12.81 18.10 -13.74
CA TRP A 223 12.34 19.49 -13.78
C TRP A 223 11.90 19.94 -15.17
N GLU A 224 12.58 19.46 -16.22
CA GLU A 224 12.26 19.80 -17.61
C GLU A 224 10.87 19.30 -17.99
N ASN A 225 10.53 18.06 -17.65
CA ASN A 225 9.21 17.49 -17.88
C ASN A 225 8.12 18.20 -17.05
N ALA A 226 8.42 18.55 -15.79
CA ALA A 226 7.51 19.31 -14.95
C ALA A 226 7.17 20.68 -15.56
N ALA A 227 8.20 21.43 -16.00
CA ALA A 227 8.04 22.73 -16.63
C ALA A 227 7.32 22.65 -17.98
N LEU A 228 7.66 21.66 -18.82
CA LEU A 228 6.97 21.41 -20.09
C LEU A 228 5.49 21.09 -19.87
N THR A 229 5.20 20.24 -18.88
CA THR A 229 3.82 19.89 -18.52
C THR A 229 3.06 21.13 -18.05
N LEU A 230 3.65 21.95 -17.16
CA LEU A 230 3.03 23.20 -16.70
C LEU A 230 2.73 24.15 -17.87
N GLY A 231 3.68 24.37 -18.76
CA GLY A 231 3.50 25.24 -19.92
C GLY A 231 2.37 24.74 -20.85
N ALA A 232 2.30 23.43 -21.07
CA ALA A 232 1.24 22.83 -21.89
C ALA A 232 -0.14 22.98 -21.26
N ILE A 233 -0.29 22.70 -19.96
CA ILE A 233 -1.59 22.84 -19.27
C ILE A 233 -2.03 24.30 -19.12
N GLN A 234 -1.09 25.24 -18.99
CA GLN A 234 -1.38 26.68 -18.99
C GLN A 234 -1.89 27.13 -20.36
N ALA A 235 -1.21 26.75 -21.44
CA ALA A 235 -1.60 27.10 -22.81
C ALA A 235 -2.97 26.54 -23.20
N LEU A 236 -3.30 25.34 -22.72
CA LEU A 236 -4.56 24.66 -22.97
C LEU A 236 -5.65 24.97 -21.93
N GLN A 237 -5.35 25.77 -20.90
CA GLN A 237 -6.26 26.13 -19.81
C GLN A 237 -6.91 24.92 -19.13
N LEU A 238 -6.12 23.89 -18.83
CA LEU A 238 -6.62 22.61 -18.31
C LEU A 238 -6.84 22.59 -16.80
N LEU A 239 -6.39 23.62 -16.07
CA LEU A 239 -6.58 23.77 -14.63
C LEU A 239 -7.10 25.18 -14.27
N PRO A 240 -7.76 25.33 -13.11
CA PRO A 240 -8.14 26.64 -12.58
C PRO A 240 -6.92 27.58 -12.43
N PRO A 241 -7.11 28.90 -12.59
CA PRO A 241 -6.01 29.87 -12.46
C PRO A 241 -5.26 29.82 -11.14
N ASP A 242 -5.96 29.57 -10.03
CA ASP A 242 -5.35 29.48 -8.70
C ASP A 242 -4.42 28.26 -8.58
N ASP A 243 -4.79 27.13 -9.17
CA ASP A 243 -3.96 25.91 -9.19
C ASP A 243 -2.74 26.10 -10.10
N LEU A 244 -2.91 26.77 -11.24
CA LEU A 244 -1.80 27.12 -12.14
C LEU A 244 -0.81 28.05 -11.46
N ALA A 245 -1.28 29.07 -10.73
CA ALA A 245 -0.44 29.99 -9.98
C ALA A 245 0.33 29.28 -8.86
N LEU A 246 -0.31 28.33 -8.16
CA LEU A 246 0.33 27.53 -7.13
C LEU A 246 1.43 26.62 -7.70
N LEU A 247 1.15 25.94 -8.82
CA LEU A 247 2.13 25.08 -9.51
C LEU A 247 3.30 25.89 -10.08
N ASP A 248 3.04 27.08 -10.60
CA ASP A 248 4.09 27.97 -11.13
C ASP A 248 5.03 28.45 -10.02
N ARG A 249 4.50 28.85 -8.87
CA ARG A 249 5.32 29.17 -7.69
C ARG A 249 6.11 27.98 -7.18
N PHE A 250 5.52 26.79 -7.22
CA PHE A 250 6.20 25.56 -6.82
C PHE A 250 7.39 25.23 -7.74
N LEU A 251 7.29 25.46 -9.05
CA LEU A 251 8.39 25.22 -9.98
C LEU A 251 9.44 26.34 -10.00
N ASN A 252 9.03 27.57 -9.73
CA ASN A 252 9.88 28.76 -9.92
C ASN A 252 10.05 29.59 -8.62
N PRO A 253 10.55 29.00 -7.51
CA PRO A 253 10.62 29.70 -6.22
C PRO A 253 11.42 31.00 -6.29
N ASP A 254 12.53 31.03 -7.05
CA ASP A 254 13.42 32.19 -7.17
C ASP A 254 12.73 33.41 -7.83
N ILE A 255 11.76 33.17 -8.72
CA ILE A 255 11.01 34.24 -9.40
C ILE A 255 10.04 34.92 -8.43
N TYR A 256 9.55 34.17 -7.44
CA TYR A 256 8.52 34.60 -6.51
C TYR A 256 9.04 34.94 -5.11
N ASP A 257 10.37 35.08 -4.95
CA ASP A 257 10.94 35.54 -3.69
C ASP A 257 10.41 36.93 -3.32
N GLY A 258 9.86 37.06 -2.11
CA GLY A 258 9.19 38.28 -1.65
C GLY A 258 7.85 38.61 -2.31
N ALA A 259 7.30 37.73 -3.15
CA ALA A 259 5.98 37.94 -3.75
C ALA A 259 4.86 37.92 -2.68
N ALA A 260 3.76 38.63 -2.96
CA ALA A 260 2.59 38.62 -2.08
C ALA A 260 2.03 37.19 -1.97
N PRO A 261 1.52 36.74 -0.79
CA PRO A 261 0.97 35.40 -0.63
C PRO A 261 -0.16 35.08 -1.61
N LEU A 262 -0.27 33.82 -2.00
CA LEU A 262 -1.37 33.39 -2.88
C LEU A 262 -2.71 33.44 -2.15
N HIS A 263 -3.77 33.62 -2.94
CA HIS A 263 -5.13 33.42 -2.42
C HIS A 263 -5.28 31.97 -1.97
N THR A 264 -5.81 31.78 -0.75
CA THR A 264 -6.06 30.43 -0.24
C THR A 264 -7.48 30.01 -0.61
N PRO A 265 -7.66 28.90 -1.34
CA PRO A 265 -8.98 28.45 -1.75
C PRO A 265 -9.84 28.05 -0.55
N ARG A 266 -11.17 28.11 -0.70
CA ARG A 266 -12.13 27.77 0.36
C ARG A 266 -12.06 26.29 0.77
N SER A 267 -11.74 25.42 -0.17
CA SER A 267 -11.48 23.99 0.03
C SER A 267 -10.09 23.69 -0.51
N ILE A 268 -9.28 23.01 0.30
CA ILE A 268 -7.91 22.67 -0.06
C ILE A 268 -7.80 21.15 -0.25
N SER A 269 -7.21 20.73 -1.37
CA SER A 269 -6.89 19.32 -1.60
C SER A 269 -5.61 18.92 -0.84
N PRO A 270 -5.37 17.63 -0.57
CA PRO A 270 -4.09 17.16 -0.04
C PRO A 270 -2.88 17.62 -0.88
N LEU A 271 -3.01 17.61 -2.21
CA LEU A 271 -1.97 18.08 -3.12
C LEU A 271 -1.72 19.57 -2.94
N SER A 272 -2.77 20.41 -3.02
CA SER A 272 -2.62 21.85 -2.87
C SER A 272 -2.05 22.20 -1.48
N PHE A 273 -2.49 21.49 -0.43
CA PHE A 273 -1.95 21.65 0.92
C PHE A 273 -0.44 21.36 0.98
N ARG A 274 0.00 20.25 0.37
CA ARG A 274 1.42 19.90 0.28
C ARG A 274 2.23 20.89 -0.56
N LEU A 275 1.66 21.40 -1.65
CA LEU A 275 2.30 22.42 -2.49
C LEU A 275 2.46 23.75 -1.73
N PHE A 276 1.44 24.17 -0.99
CA PHE A 276 1.53 25.36 -0.13
C PHE A 276 2.61 25.23 0.94
N GLU A 277 2.73 24.05 1.56
CA GLU A 277 3.83 23.75 2.48
C GLU A 277 5.19 23.85 1.77
N ALA A 278 5.32 23.29 0.56
CA ALA A 278 6.56 23.28 -0.20
C ALA A 278 7.04 24.68 -0.63
N ILE A 279 6.12 25.61 -0.91
CA ILE A 279 6.46 27.01 -1.23
C ILE A 279 6.64 27.91 0.01
N GLY A 280 6.63 27.35 1.22
CA GLY A 280 6.77 28.12 2.46
C GLY A 280 5.51 28.88 2.90
N GLU A 281 4.37 28.64 2.29
CA GLU A 281 3.07 29.22 2.64
C GLU A 281 2.15 28.21 3.35
N ALA A 282 2.72 27.39 4.25
CA ALA A 282 2.02 26.32 4.95
C ALA A 282 0.70 26.78 5.58
N LYS A 283 -0.37 26.01 5.35
CA LYS A 283 -1.72 26.39 5.80
C LYS A 283 -2.02 25.82 7.18
N SER A 284 -2.74 26.60 7.98
CA SER A 284 -3.18 26.16 9.30
C SER A 284 -4.18 25.00 9.18
N THR A 285 -3.95 23.91 9.90
CA THR A 285 -4.83 22.73 9.92
C THR A 285 -6.07 22.90 10.81
N ARG A 286 -6.10 23.96 11.64
CA ARG A 286 -7.09 24.15 12.71
C ARG A 286 -8.54 24.08 12.22
N ASN A 287 -8.80 24.65 11.04
CA ASN A 287 -10.14 24.72 10.44
C ASN A 287 -10.31 23.77 9.24
N LEU A 288 -9.30 22.95 8.95
CA LEU A 288 -9.35 21.94 7.88
C LEU A 288 -9.93 20.63 8.41
N PRO A 289 -10.38 19.70 7.54
CA PRO A 289 -10.85 18.38 7.96
C PRO A 289 -9.83 17.62 8.84
N PRO A 290 -10.27 16.66 9.68
CA PRO A 290 -9.39 15.95 10.62
C PRO A 290 -8.16 15.31 9.99
N ALA A 291 -8.27 14.80 8.77
CA ALA A 291 -7.15 14.24 7.99
C ALA A 291 -5.92 15.17 7.96
N PHE A 292 -6.13 16.48 7.82
CA PHE A 292 -5.04 17.44 7.72
C PHE A 292 -4.30 17.65 9.04
N ALA A 293 -4.94 17.41 10.20
CA ALA A 293 -4.30 17.56 11.51
C ALA A 293 -3.14 16.57 11.69
N VAL A 294 -3.15 15.43 10.98
CA VAL A 294 -2.06 14.45 11.05
C VAL A 294 -0.75 15.04 10.51
N SER A 295 -0.80 15.99 9.58
CA SER A 295 0.40 16.65 9.05
C SER A 295 1.17 17.43 10.12
N ASP A 296 0.49 17.92 11.15
CA ASP A 296 1.09 18.61 12.31
C ASP A 296 1.71 17.64 13.31
N LEU A 297 1.48 16.32 13.19
CA LEU A 297 2.11 15.31 14.05
C LEU A 297 3.55 14.97 13.64
N ARG A 298 3.98 15.44 12.46
CA ARG A 298 5.33 15.21 11.93
C ARG A 298 6.38 16.01 12.70
N ASP A 299 7.63 15.56 12.67
CA ASP A 299 8.73 16.18 13.42
C ASP A 299 9.15 17.56 12.90
N ILE A 300 8.75 17.90 11.67
CA ILE A 300 8.94 19.24 11.09
C ILE A 300 8.02 20.29 11.72
N ALA A 301 6.92 19.88 12.35
CA ALA A 301 6.00 20.77 13.01
C ALA A 301 6.50 21.15 14.41
N GLY A 302 6.23 22.39 14.81
CA GLY A 302 6.53 22.82 16.19
C GLY A 302 5.73 22.00 17.20
N TRP A 303 6.33 21.72 18.37
CA TRP A 303 5.72 20.85 19.38
C TRP A 303 4.33 21.33 19.85
N LYS A 304 4.08 22.64 19.89
CA LYS A 304 2.74 23.17 20.16
C LYS A 304 1.70 22.70 19.12
N ALA A 305 2.04 22.70 17.84
CA ALA A 305 1.15 22.23 16.78
C ALA A 305 0.91 20.71 16.92
N GLN A 306 1.95 19.94 17.23
CA GLN A 306 1.83 18.51 17.54
C GLN A 306 0.85 18.25 18.70
N LEU A 307 0.94 19.03 19.79
CA LEU A 307 0.04 18.91 20.94
C LEU A 307 -1.41 19.26 20.58
N ASP A 308 -1.62 20.39 19.90
CA ASP A 308 -2.96 20.84 19.48
C ASP A 308 -3.61 19.80 18.52
N ALA A 309 -2.82 19.24 17.59
CA ALA A 309 -3.25 18.17 16.70
C ALA A 309 -3.52 16.85 17.42
N ALA A 310 -2.69 16.49 18.40
CA ALA A 310 -2.86 15.29 19.20
C ALA A 310 -4.17 15.30 19.98
N GLU A 311 -4.48 16.41 20.66
CA GLU A 311 -5.75 16.57 21.37
C GLU A 311 -6.95 16.49 20.43
N ARG A 312 -6.83 17.12 19.25
CA ARG A 312 -7.87 17.12 18.24
C ARG A 312 -8.16 15.70 17.72
N LEU A 313 -7.13 14.94 17.37
CA LEU A 313 -7.25 13.58 16.82
C LEU A 313 -7.66 12.58 17.90
N THR A 314 -7.19 12.74 19.13
CA THR A 314 -7.58 11.87 20.27
C THR A 314 -9.05 12.05 20.62
N ARG A 315 -9.59 13.29 20.54
CA ARG A 315 -11.02 13.56 20.78
C ARG A 315 -11.95 12.75 19.86
N ILE A 316 -11.48 12.46 18.65
CA ILE A 316 -12.19 11.64 17.66
C ILE A 316 -11.62 10.21 17.56
N GLY A 317 -10.84 9.76 18.55
CA GLY A 317 -10.30 8.41 18.63
C GLY A 317 -9.32 8.02 17.51
N ALA A 318 -8.86 8.96 16.70
CA ALA A 318 -8.02 8.70 15.53
C ALA A 318 -6.54 8.53 15.89
N LEU A 319 -6.11 9.08 17.03
CA LEU A 319 -4.76 8.93 17.54
C LEU A 319 -4.73 7.88 18.65
N PRO A 320 -3.89 6.84 18.56
CA PRO A 320 -3.70 5.86 19.63
C PRO A 320 -3.16 6.49 20.92
N ASP A 321 -3.64 6.01 22.07
CA ASP A 321 -3.30 6.54 23.41
C ASP A 321 -1.79 6.54 23.68
N ASN A 322 -1.08 5.49 23.27
CA ASN A 322 0.38 5.40 23.41
C ASN A 322 1.11 6.48 22.60
N ARG A 323 0.61 6.82 21.40
CA ARG A 323 1.17 7.92 20.60
C ARG A 323 0.87 9.24 21.31
N PHE A 324 -0.38 9.46 21.73
CA PHE A 324 -0.77 10.67 22.45
C PHE A 324 0.15 10.93 23.67
N LEU A 325 0.33 9.90 24.51
CA LEU A 325 1.23 9.96 25.66
C LEU A 325 2.67 10.25 25.24
N GLY A 326 3.16 9.61 24.16
CA GLY A 326 4.49 9.88 23.62
C GLY A 326 4.71 11.35 23.20
N ILE A 327 3.69 12.02 22.63
CA ILE A 327 3.78 13.46 22.30
C ILE A 327 3.88 14.29 23.57
N PHE A 328 2.96 14.05 24.50
CA PHE A 328 2.81 14.86 25.72
C PHE A 328 3.97 14.69 26.69
N THR A 329 4.69 13.57 26.64
CA THR A 329 5.84 13.30 27.52
C THR A 329 7.20 13.56 26.85
N SER A 330 7.21 14.00 25.58
CA SER A 330 8.45 14.13 24.81
C SER A 330 9.41 15.23 25.30
N ARG A 331 8.90 16.27 25.98
CA ARG A 331 9.67 17.45 26.42
C ARG A 331 9.04 18.06 27.68
N GLU A 332 9.79 18.92 28.38
CA GLU A 332 9.26 19.74 29.47
C GLU A 332 8.38 20.88 28.92
N PRO A 333 7.31 21.30 29.62
CA PRO A 333 6.46 22.41 29.20
C PRO A 333 7.26 23.67 28.85
N ALA A 334 7.08 24.18 27.62
CA ALA A 334 7.88 25.31 27.13
C ALA A 334 7.44 26.68 27.68
N ALA A 335 6.23 26.76 28.24
CA ALA A 335 5.67 27.96 28.86
C ALA A 335 4.60 27.55 29.88
N SER A 336 3.94 28.51 30.52
CA SER A 336 2.72 28.28 31.30
C SER A 336 1.47 28.61 30.48
N GLY A 337 0.32 28.10 30.89
CA GLY A 337 -0.97 28.41 30.30
C GLY A 337 -1.43 27.44 29.21
N GLY A 338 -2.74 27.17 29.19
CA GLY A 338 -3.40 26.51 28.06
C GLY A 338 -2.97 25.07 27.88
N VAL A 339 -2.35 24.76 26.73
CA VAL A 339 -1.88 23.39 26.43
C VAL A 339 -0.73 22.97 27.35
N TRP A 340 0.09 23.93 27.79
CA TRP A 340 1.26 23.63 28.62
C TRP A 340 0.88 23.21 30.03
N ASP A 341 -0.16 23.80 30.62
CA ASP A 341 -0.67 23.36 31.93
C ASP A 341 -1.22 21.93 31.86
N ARG A 342 -1.81 21.54 30.70
CA ARG A 342 -2.29 20.16 30.48
C ARG A 342 -1.13 19.18 30.32
N VAL A 343 -0.06 19.59 29.63
CA VAL A 343 1.18 18.81 29.55
C VAL A 343 1.77 18.59 30.95
N GLU A 344 1.91 19.66 31.73
CA GLU A 344 2.43 19.59 33.09
C GLU A 344 1.57 18.71 33.99
N ALA A 345 0.25 18.87 33.94
CA ALA A 345 -0.69 18.06 34.71
C ALA A 345 -0.58 16.56 34.37
N LEU A 346 -0.45 16.22 33.09
CA LEU A 346 -0.29 14.83 32.64
C LEU A 346 1.05 14.24 33.12
N GLN A 347 2.16 15.00 33.01
CA GLN A 347 3.49 14.52 33.38
C GLN A 347 3.68 14.30 34.88
N ARG A 348 2.85 14.95 35.72
CA ARG A 348 2.84 14.76 37.18
C ARG A 348 2.07 13.52 37.65
N PHE A 349 1.18 12.98 36.82
CA PHE A 349 0.31 11.86 37.17
C PHE A 349 1.05 10.51 37.11
#